data_AF-A0A2U0T855-F1
#
_entry.id   AF-A0A2U0T855-F1
#
_cell.length_a   1.000
_cell.length_b   1.000
_cell.length_c   1.000
_cell.angle_alpha   90.00
_cell.angle_beta   90.00
_cell.angle_gamma   90.00
#
_symmetry.space_group_name_H-M   'P 1'
#
loop_
_entity.id
_entity.type
_entity.pdbx_description
1 polymer ?
#
loop_
_entity_poly.entity_id
_entity_poly.type
_entity_poly.pdbx_seq_one_letter_code
_entity_poly.pdbx_strand_id
1 'polypeptide(L)'
;MKTLKPNFKTYPQFNRTFAISKQSAEHCKSDFPDCYHFKKLQAKECIELAERLQMGLSLLVELRNHGVTLSAEQNKQYKAFRNGARYLIQQFQGLAEHIENVEKGNYTPVVVEWWKSTSKGENDLNQNTVEQSKNEM
;
A
#
# COMPACT_ATOMS: atom_id res chain seq x y z
N MET A 1 -15.93 13.46 -3.87
CA MET A 1 -14.92 12.92 -2.92
C MET A 1 -14.89 11.41 -3.05
N LYS A 2 -13.72 10.82 -3.29
CA LYS A 2 -13.56 9.36 -3.35
C LYS A 2 -13.00 8.93 -2.00
N THR A 3 -13.86 8.45 -1.11
CA THR A 3 -13.43 7.91 0.18
C THR A 3 -12.61 6.66 -0.10
N LEU A 4 -11.30 6.73 0.08
CA LEU A 4 -10.48 5.53 0.12
C LEU A 4 -10.92 4.77 1.37
N LYS A 5 -11.63 3.66 1.19
CA LYS A 5 -11.79 2.66 2.26
C LYS A 5 -10.44 1.94 2.33
N PRO A 6 -9.59 2.22 3.32
CA PRO A 6 -8.32 1.53 3.44
C PRO A 6 -8.64 0.05 3.64
N ASN A 7 -8.02 -0.84 2.88
CA ASN A 7 -8.10 -2.26 3.19
C ASN A 7 -7.24 -2.50 4.43
N PHE A 8 -7.78 -2.16 5.59
CA PHE A 8 -7.09 -2.20 6.89
C PHE A 8 -6.67 -3.62 7.31
N LYS A 9 -7.09 -4.65 6.57
CA LYS A 9 -6.73 -6.05 6.86
C LYS A 9 -5.27 -6.38 6.53
N THR A 10 -4.59 -5.60 5.67
CA THR A 10 -3.21 -5.92 5.27
C THR A 10 -2.35 -4.64 5.23
N TYR A 11 -1.29 -4.62 6.04
CA TYR A 11 -0.32 -3.52 6.19
C TYR A 11 -0.93 -2.13 6.48
N PRO A 12 -1.73 -1.96 7.56
CA PRO A 12 -2.44 -0.72 7.85
C PRO A 12 -1.53 0.52 7.96
N GLN A 13 -0.35 0.37 8.58
CA GLN A 13 0.61 1.48 8.72
C GLN A 13 1.25 1.87 7.38
N PHE A 14 1.54 0.91 6.50
CA PHE A 14 2.06 1.24 5.18
C PHE A 14 1.00 1.87 4.29
N ASN A 15 -0.25 1.39 4.32
CA ASN A 15 -1.36 2.04 3.64
C ASN A 15 -1.49 3.51 4.06
N ARG A 16 -1.31 3.79 5.35
CA ARG A 16 -1.26 5.16 5.89
C ARG A 16 -0.10 5.96 5.33
N THR A 17 1.11 5.40 5.29
CA THR A 17 2.29 6.07 4.71
C THR A 17 2.07 6.46 3.24
N PHE A 18 1.47 5.59 2.43
CA PHE A 18 1.16 5.91 1.03
C PHE A 18 0.07 6.98 0.92
N ALA A 19 -0.97 6.93 1.75
CA ALA A 19 -2.02 7.94 1.74
C ALA A 19 -1.50 9.33 2.16
N ILE A 20 -0.63 9.40 3.18
CA ILE A 20 0.02 10.64 3.60
C ILE A 20 0.96 11.16 2.51
N SER A 21 1.67 10.27 1.82
CA SER A 21 2.50 10.66 0.67
C SER A 21 1.68 11.31 -0.44
N LYS A 22 0.46 10.80 -0.70
CA LYS A 22 -0.48 11.42 -1.65
C LYS A 22 -0.93 12.80 -1.20
N GLN A 23 -1.38 12.94 0.05
CA GLN A 23 -1.76 14.24 0.62
C GLN A 23 -0.60 15.24 0.58
N SER A 24 0.63 14.79 0.89
CA SER A 24 1.83 15.62 0.80
C SER A 24 2.08 16.11 -0.62
N ALA A 25 1.76 15.33 -1.66
CA ALA A 25 1.82 15.80 -3.03
C ALA A 25 0.77 16.90 -3.30
N GLU A 26 -0.47 16.72 -2.83
CA GLU A 26 -1.54 17.73 -2.97
C GLU A 26 -1.13 19.07 -2.33
N HIS A 27 -0.67 19.02 -1.07
CA HIS A 27 -0.18 20.21 -0.35
C HIS A 27 1.04 20.84 -1.01
N CYS A 28 2.02 20.03 -1.45
CA CYS A 28 3.20 20.58 -2.12
C CYS A 28 2.83 21.36 -3.39
N LYS A 29 1.81 20.92 -4.14
CA LYS A 29 1.38 21.64 -5.35
C LYS A 29 0.72 22.98 -5.02
N SER A 30 -0.04 23.02 -3.92
CA SER A 30 -0.71 24.22 -3.42
C SER A 30 0.28 25.22 -2.83
N ASP A 31 1.12 24.75 -1.91
CA ASP A 31 1.87 25.60 -1.00
C ASP A 31 3.27 25.91 -1.53
N PHE A 32 3.86 25.01 -2.33
CA PHE A 32 5.23 25.09 -2.83
C PHE A 32 5.35 24.64 -4.29
N PRO A 33 4.68 25.32 -5.25
CA PRO A 33 4.60 24.87 -6.64
C PRO A 33 5.97 24.73 -7.33
N ASP A 34 6.93 25.60 -7.02
CA ASP A 34 8.29 25.55 -7.58
C ASP A 34 9.09 24.32 -7.11
N CYS A 35 8.75 23.81 -5.93
CA CYS A 35 9.38 22.62 -5.34
C CYS A 35 8.73 21.30 -5.81
N TYR A 36 7.70 21.35 -6.65
CA TYR A 36 6.95 20.15 -7.06
C TYR A 36 7.80 19.14 -7.85
N HIS A 37 8.93 19.56 -8.41
CA HIS A 37 9.88 18.69 -9.10
C HIS A 37 10.39 17.52 -8.23
N PHE A 38 10.47 17.69 -6.90
CA PHE A 38 10.80 16.58 -5.98
C PHE A 38 9.72 15.50 -5.95
N LYS A 39 8.42 15.89 -6.04
CA LYS A 39 7.33 14.91 -6.16
C LYS A 39 7.37 14.19 -7.49
N LYS A 40 7.71 14.89 -8.58
CA LYS A 40 7.92 14.25 -9.89
C LYS A 40 9.05 13.23 -9.85
N LEU A 41 10.14 13.52 -9.14
CA LEU A 41 11.22 12.55 -8.90
C LEU A 41 10.71 11.34 -8.11
N GLN A 42 9.98 11.57 -7.01
CA GLN A 42 9.36 10.51 -6.22
C GLN A 42 8.46 9.59 -7.09
N ALA A 43 7.67 10.16 -8.00
CA ALA A 43 6.85 9.39 -8.92
C ALA A 43 7.69 8.49 -9.83
N LYS A 44 8.80 9.01 -10.39
CA LYS A 44 9.73 8.22 -11.21
C LYS A 44 10.36 7.07 -10.43
N GLU A 45 10.83 7.34 -9.20
CA GLU A 45 11.41 6.33 -8.31
C GLU A 45 10.38 5.24 -7.96
N CYS A 46 9.12 5.62 -7.73
CA CYS A 46 8.04 4.66 -7.49
C CYS A 46 7.80 3.74 -8.71
N ILE A 47 7.77 4.29 -9.93
CA ILE A 47 7.62 3.49 -11.16
C ILE A 47 8.80 2.55 -11.32
N GLU A 48 10.03 3.04 -11.15
CA GLU A 48 11.24 2.21 -11.27
C GLU A 48 11.23 1.04 -10.26
N LEU A 49 10.88 1.30 -9.00
CA LEU A 49 10.78 0.25 -7.99
C LEU A 49 9.67 -0.76 -8.32
N ALA A 50 8.52 -0.30 -8.79
CA ALA A 50 7.42 -1.18 -9.21
C ALA A 50 7.84 -2.07 -10.39
N GLU A 51 8.54 -1.54 -11.38
CA GLU A 51 9.07 -2.29 -12.51
C GLU A 51 10.08 -3.35 -12.07
N ARG A 52 11.06 -2.98 -11.23
CA ARG A 52 12.05 -3.93 -10.68
C ARG A 52 11.39 -5.06 -9.90
N LEU A 53 10.39 -4.75 -9.07
CA LEU A 53 9.60 -5.75 -8.35
C LEU A 53 8.82 -6.65 -9.31
N GLN A 54 8.24 -6.08 -10.36
CA GLN A 54 7.50 -6.82 -11.38
C GLN A 54 8.41 -7.77 -12.17
N MET A 55 9.62 -7.32 -12.54
CA MET A 55 10.64 -8.16 -13.19
C MET A 55 11.02 -9.36 -12.32
N GLY A 56 11.34 -9.13 -11.04
CA GLY A 56 11.69 -10.20 -10.11
C GLY A 56 10.54 -11.18 -9.87
N LEU A 57 9.30 -10.66 -9.78
CA LEU A 57 8.11 -11.50 -9.66
C LEU A 57 7.88 -12.36 -10.91
N SER A 58 8.03 -11.79 -12.10
CA SER A 58 7.90 -12.51 -13.37
C SER A 58 8.94 -13.62 -13.48
N LEU A 59 10.21 -13.34 -13.16
CA LEU A 59 11.29 -14.34 -13.17
C LEU A 59 10.98 -15.50 -12.21
N LEU A 60 10.52 -15.21 -10.98
CA LEU A 60 10.16 -16.27 -10.03
C LEU A 60 8.95 -17.09 -10.47
N VAL A 61 7.97 -16.49 -11.14
CA VAL A 61 6.84 -17.21 -11.72
C VAL A 61 7.31 -18.13 -12.84
N GLU A 62 8.18 -17.65 -13.72
CA GLU A 62 8.77 -18.42 -14.81
C GLU A 62 9.57 -19.61 -14.27
N LEU A 63 10.50 -19.39 -13.35
CA LEU A 63 11.29 -20.46 -12.71
C LEU A 63 10.41 -21.52 -12.04
N ARG A 64 9.32 -21.11 -11.38
CA ARG A 64 8.34 -22.04 -10.81
C ARG A 64 7.65 -22.89 -11.88
N ASN A 65 7.30 -22.29 -13.02
CA ASN A 65 6.61 -22.98 -14.11
C ASN A 65 7.53 -23.94 -14.87
N HIS A 66 8.85 -23.74 -14.86
CA HIS A 66 9.85 -24.61 -15.47
C HIS A 66 10.22 -25.87 -14.65
N GLY A 67 9.26 -26.42 -13.89
CA GLY A 67 9.36 -27.78 -13.34
C GLY A 67 9.97 -27.91 -11.94
N VAL A 68 10.18 -26.80 -11.22
CA VAL A 68 10.60 -26.87 -9.81
C VAL A 68 9.40 -27.31 -8.96
N THR A 69 9.44 -28.55 -8.47
CA THR A 69 8.49 -29.02 -7.47
C THR A 69 8.86 -28.42 -6.12
N LEU A 70 8.15 -27.37 -5.72
CA LEU A 70 8.35 -26.72 -4.42
C LEU A 70 7.75 -27.57 -3.30
N SER A 71 8.46 -27.67 -2.18
CA SER A 71 7.90 -28.19 -0.93
C SER A 71 6.71 -27.35 -0.45
N ALA A 72 5.95 -27.85 0.54
CA ALA A 72 4.84 -27.09 1.12
C ALA A 72 5.30 -25.74 1.69
N GLU A 73 6.46 -25.72 2.36
CA GLU A 73 7.04 -24.51 2.95
C GLU A 73 7.54 -23.54 1.87
N GLN A 74 8.21 -24.03 0.83
CA GLN A 74 8.64 -23.19 -0.31
C GLN A 74 7.44 -22.58 -1.04
N ASN A 75 6.34 -23.33 -1.19
CA ASN A 75 5.09 -22.79 -1.76
C ASN A 75 4.48 -21.68 -0.88
N LYS A 76 4.54 -21.82 0.45
CA LYS A 76 4.09 -20.79 1.40
C LYS A 76 4.93 -19.52 1.26
N GLN A 77 6.25 -19.66 1.21
CA GLN A 77 7.19 -18.54 1.01
C GLN A 77 6.96 -17.84 -0.33
N TYR A 78 6.81 -18.61 -1.42
CA TYR A 78 6.49 -18.07 -2.74
C TYR A 78 5.19 -17.25 -2.74
N LYS A 79 4.12 -17.78 -2.12
CA LYS A 79 2.84 -17.06 -2.01
C LYS A 79 2.99 -15.77 -1.19
N ALA A 80 3.71 -15.83 -0.06
CA ALA A 80 3.95 -14.66 0.78
C ALA A 80 4.72 -13.56 0.03
N PHE A 81 5.83 -13.93 -0.63
CA PHE A 81 6.61 -13.00 -1.46
C PHE A 81 5.76 -12.40 -2.58
N ARG A 82 5.05 -13.24 -3.35
CA ARG A 82 4.19 -12.79 -4.45
C ARG A 82 3.14 -11.79 -3.98
N ASN A 83 2.50 -12.03 -2.85
CA ASN A 83 1.48 -11.13 -2.32
C ASN A 83 2.10 -9.80 -1.85
N GLY A 84 3.24 -9.84 -1.16
CA GLY A 84 3.97 -8.64 -0.73
C GLY A 84 4.45 -7.79 -1.91
N ALA A 85 5.05 -8.42 -2.93
CA ALA A 85 5.49 -7.75 -4.15
C ALA A 85 4.32 -7.09 -4.89
N ARG A 86 3.21 -7.81 -5.09
CA ARG A 86 2.01 -7.26 -5.75
C ARG A 86 1.43 -6.08 -4.98
N TYR A 87 1.39 -6.16 -3.65
CA TYR A 87 0.96 -5.05 -2.81
C TYR A 87 1.83 -3.81 -3.02
N LEU A 88 3.16 -3.94 -2.95
CA LEU A 88 4.07 -2.81 -3.14
C LEU A 88 3.99 -2.22 -4.54
N ILE A 89 3.95 -3.07 -5.58
CA ILE A 89 3.77 -2.64 -6.98
C ILE A 89 2.53 -1.76 -7.11
N GLN A 90 1.38 -2.22 -6.59
CA GLN A 90 0.13 -1.47 -6.65
C GLN A 90 0.22 -0.13 -5.89
N GLN A 91 0.85 -0.11 -4.71
CA GLN A 91 0.98 1.12 -3.93
C GLN A 91 1.90 2.13 -4.60
N PHE A 92 3.05 1.69 -5.14
CA PHE A 92 3.97 2.56 -5.85
C PHE A 92 3.36 3.13 -7.13
N GLN A 93 2.73 2.28 -7.95
CA GLN A 93 2.02 2.74 -9.16
C GLN A 93 0.91 3.73 -8.80
N GLY A 94 0.09 3.41 -7.80
CA GLY A 94 -1.01 4.28 -7.38
C GLY A 94 -0.56 5.59 -6.73
N LEU A 95 0.66 5.66 -6.17
CA LEU A 95 1.24 6.92 -5.68
C LEU A 95 1.79 7.75 -6.85
N ALA A 96 2.53 7.13 -7.77
CA ALA A 96 3.07 7.80 -8.95
C ALA A 96 1.95 8.40 -9.82
N GLU A 97 0.89 7.63 -10.10
CA GLU A 97 -0.29 8.08 -10.83
C GLU A 97 -0.96 9.27 -10.13
N HIS A 98 -1.07 9.23 -8.80
CA HIS A 98 -1.67 10.33 -8.04
C HIS A 98 -0.85 11.61 -8.14
N ILE A 99 0.48 11.52 -8.02
CA ILE A 99 1.38 12.67 -8.17
C ILE A 99 1.24 13.28 -9.57
N GLU A 100 1.21 12.45 -10.62
CA GLU A 100 1.05 12.93 -11.99
C GLU A 100 -0.32 13.61 -12.19
N ASN A 101 -1.39 13.06 -11.61
CA ASN A 101 -2.72 13.65 -11.66
C ASN A 101 -2.80 14.98 -10.89
N VAL A 102 -2.11 15.10 -9.76
CA VAL A 102 -1.98 16.36 -9.02
C VAL A 102 -1.23 17.40 -9.85
N GLU A 103 -0.15 17.02 -10.55
CA GLU A 103 0.57 17.92 -11.45
C GLU A 103 -0.36 18.49 -12.54
N LYS A 104 -1.19 17.63 -13.13
CA LYS A 104 -2.15 17.98 -14.19
C LYS A 104 -3.40 18.72 -13.67
N GLY A 105 -3.60 18.81 -12.36
CA GLY A 105 -4.82 19.36 -11.75
C GLY A 105 -6.05 18.44 -11.84
N ASN A 106 -5.87 17.18 -12.27
CA ASN A 106 -6.94 16.22 -12.52
C ASN A 106 -7.00 15.15 -11.42
N TYR A 107 -7.08 15.56 -10.15
CA TYR A 107 -7.09 14.64 -9.03
C TYR A 107 -8.30 14.85 -8.12
N THR A 108 -8.69 13.77 -7.43
CA THR A 108 -9.61 13.87 -6.29
C THR A 108 -8.79 13.90 -5.01
N PRO A 109 -8.96 14.92 -4.14
CA PRO A 109 -8.22 15.00 -2.89
C PRO A 109 -8.37 13.74 -2.06
N VAL A 110 -7.25 13.26 -1.54
CA VAL A 110 -7.20 12.11 -0.65
C VAL A 110 -7.69 12.52 0.72
N VAL A 111 -8.96 12.25 0.98
CA VAL A 111 -9.53 12.35 2.32
C VAL A 111 -9.34 11.00 3.01
N VAL A 112 -8.62 11.00 4.13
CA VAL A 112 -8.49 9.81 4.95
C VAL A 112 -9.12 10.03 6.31
N GLU A 113 -10.29 9.42 6.50
CA GLU A 113 -11.09 9.53 7.72
C GLU A 113 -10.64 8.48 8.75
N TRP A 114 -9.40 8.60 9.24
CA TRP A 114 -8.78 7.60 10.13
C TRP A 114 -9.52 7.39 11.46
N TRP A 115 -10.23 8.40 11.97
CA TRP A 115 -10.97 8.35 13.25
C TRP A 115 -12.40 7.79 13.11
N LYS A 116 -12.93 7.68 11.89
CA LYS A 116 -14.26 7.09 11.68
C LYS A 116 -14.24 5.56 11.59
N SER A 117 -13.05 4.96 11.46
CA SER A 117 -12.87 3.51 11.56
C SER A 117 -12.51 3.02 12.97
N THR A 118 -11.93 3.86 13.83
CA THR A 118 -11.63 3.50 15.22
C THR A 118 -12.88 3.36 16.07
N SER A 119 -13.95 4.09 15.75
CA SER A 119 -15.23 4.06 16.46
C SER A 119 -16.02 2.75 16.28
N LYS A 120 -15.64 1.87 15.34
CA LYS A 120 -16.16 0.50 15.24
C LYS A 120 -15.19 -0.56 15.76
N GLY A 121 -13.88 -0.30 15.72
CA GLY A 121 -12.84 -1.29 16.10
C GLY A 121 -12.48 -1.30 17.58
N GLU A 122 -12.81 -0.26 18.35
CA GLU A 122 -12.58 -0.23 19.81
C GLU A 122 -13.42 -1.29 20.55
N ASN A 123 -14.60 -1.63 20.03
CA ASN A 123 -15.44 -2.68 20.61
C ASN A 123 -14.94 -4.09 20.27
N ASP A 124 -14.32 -4.29 19.11
CA ASP A 124 -13.88 -5.63 18.66
C ASP A 124 -12.49 -6.02 19.24
N LEU A 125 -11.64 -5.03 19.53
CA LEU A 125 -10.37 -5.27 20.23
C LEU A 125 -10.60 -5.60 21.72
N ASN A 126 -11.54 -4.92 22.38
CA ASN A 126 -11.85 -5.19 23.78
C ASN A 126 -12.62 -6.51 24.00
N GLN A 127 -13.37 -7.00 23.01
CA GLN A 127 -14.05 -8.30 23.15
C GLN A 127 -13.06 -9.48 23.09
N ASN A 128 -12.04 -9.42 22.22
CA ASN A 128 -11.02 -10.48 22.14
C ASN A 128 -10.13 -10.56 23.39
N THR A 129 -9.82 -9.43 24.04
CA THR A 129 -9.04 -9.40 25.29
C THR A 129 -9.82 -9.93 26.49
N VAL A 130 -11.16 -9.75 26.49
CA VAL A 130 -12.05 -10.25 27.55
C VAL A 130 -12.36 -11.75 27.39
N GLU A 131 -12.40 -12.27 26.15
CA GLU A 131 -12.54 -13.72 25.92
C GLU A 131 -11.26 -14.50 26.21
N GLN A 132 -10.08 -13.94 25.93
CA GLN A 132 -8.81 -14.59 26.27
C GLN A 132 -8.58 -14.68 27.79
N SER A 133 -9.02 -13.68 28.56
CA SER A 133 -8.88 -13.68 30.03
C SER A 133 -9.90 -14.55 30.77
N LYS A 134 -10.96 -15.03 30.09
CA LYS A 134 -11.93 -15.99 30.66
C LYS A 134 -11.60 -17.45 30.39
N ASN A 135 -10.69 -17.73 29.45
CA ASN A 135 -10.24 -19.09 29.12
C ASN A 135 -8.95 -19.51 29.83
N GLU A 136 -8.36 -18.63 30.66
CA GLU A 136 -7.18 -18.90 31.47
C GLU A 136 -7.48 -18.96 32.99
N MET A 137 -8.76 -19.15 33.36
CA MET A 137 -9.21 -19.39 34.73
C MET A 137 -9.93 -20.73 34.87
#